data_AF-A4GJH3-F1
#
_entry.id   AF-A4GJH3-F1
#
_cell.length_a   1.000
_cell.length_b   1.000
_cell.length_c   1.000
_cell.angle_alpha   90.00
_cell.angle_beta   90.00
_cell.angle_gamma   90.00
#
_symmetry.space_group_name_H-M   'P 1'
#
loop_
_entity.id
_entity.type
_entity.pdbx_description
1 polymer ?
#
loop_
_entity_poly.entity_id
_entity_poly.type
_entity_poly.pdbx_seq_one_letter_code
_entity_poly.pdbx_strand_id
1 'polypeptide(L)'
;MEITLLNSLLELFETYRSLIIWFGSVSLFIFLFSLLTMKWLVALIPEDYFINKKVSRIRSTNPLMWYIILIIKNVIGYSLILGGIMMLVLPGQGLFTIIIGLMLSNYPGKYSIERKFIAIPSVLKSINWLRKKSDKPPLNLN
;
A
#
# COMPACT_ATOMS: atom_id res chain seq x y z
N MET A 1 16.18 -14.07 42.09
CA MET A 1 14.92 -14.12 41.30
C MET A 1 15.09 -13.36 39.97
N GLU A 2 15.73 -12.20 39.93
CA GLU A 2 15.97 -11.45 38.68
C GLU A 2 16.96 -12.14 37.71
N ILE A 3 18.06 -12.70 38.23
CA ILE A 3 19.09 -13.37 37.42
C ILE A 3 18.53 -14.63 36.72
N THR A 4 17.66 -15.37 37.40
CA THR A 4 16.98 -16.53 36.84
C THR A 4 16.02 -16.16 35.71
N LEU A 5 15.31 -15.03 35.82
CA LEU A 5 14.44 -14.54 34.76
C LEU A 5 15.25 -14.11 33.51
N LEU A 6 16.40 -13.45 33.72
CA LEU A 6 17.30 -13.07 32.63
C LEU A 6 17.84 -14.29 31.88
N ASN A 7 18.27 -15.33 32.62
CA ASN A 7 18.79 -16.55 32.01
C ASN A 7 17.69 -17.28 31.22
N SER A 8 16.47 -17.36 31.75
CA SER A 8 15.33 -17.95 31.02
C SER A 8 14.97 -17.16 29.76
N LEU A 9 15.07 -15.82 29.78
CA LEU A 9 14.87 -14.99 28.60
C LEU A 9 15.94 -15.20 27.54
N LEU A 10 17.21 -15.31 27.94
CA LEU A 10 18.33 -15.58 27.04
C LEU A 10 18.19 -16.95 26.38
N GLU A 11 17.80 -17.96 27.15
CA GLU A 11 17.58 -19.32 26.65
C GLU A 11 16.43 -19.38 25.63
N LEU A 12 15.37 -18.60 25.86
CA LEU A 12 14.25 -18.46 24.92
C LEU A 12 14.69 -17.74 23.63
N PHE A 13 15.51 -16.69 23.74
CA PHE A 13 16.09 -16.00 22.59
C PHE A 13 16.99 -16.89 21.74
N GLU A 14 17.85 -17.70 22.37
CA GLU A 14 18.71 -18.65 21.67
C GLU A 14 17.90 -19.74 20.98
N THR A 15 16.85 -20.25 21.64
CA THR A 15 15.94 -21.26 21.08
C THR A 15 15.23 -20.75 19.82
N TYR A 16 14.77 -19.49 19.83
CA TYR A 16 14.04 -18.89 18.70
C TYR A 16 14.91 -18.03 17.79
N ARG A 17 16.23 -17.99 17.99
CA ARG A 17 17.15 -17.10 17.28
C ARG A 17 16.98 -17.16 15.77
N SER A 18 16.91 -18.37 15.21
CA SER A 18 16.73 -18.58 13.77
C SER A 18 15.40 -18.03 13.25
N LEU A 19 14.30 -18.29 13.97
CA LEU A 19 12.96 -17.79 13.61
C LEU A 19 12.88 -16.27 13.71
N ILE A 20 13.44 -15.68 14.77
CA ILE A 20 13.49 -14.23 14.97
C ILE A 20 14.26 -13.56 13.82
N ILE A 21 15.41 -14.13 13.42
CA ILE A 21 16.19 -13.60 12.29
C ILE A 21 15.39 -13.73 10.99
N TRP A 22 14.78 -14.88 10.71
CA TRP A 22 14.00 -15.09 9.49
C TRP A 22 12.80 -14.14 9.39
N PHE A 23 11.97 -14.07 10.44
CA PHE A 23 10.82 -13.16 10.48
C PHE A 23 11.26 -11.70 10.45
N GLY A 24 12.32 -11.35 11.18
CA GLY A 24 12.91 -10.01 11.18
C GLY A 24 13.39 -9.59 9.79
N SER A 25 14.15 -10.45 9.10
CA SER A 25 14.66 -10.19 7.75
C SER A 25 13.54 -10.11 6.72
N VAL A 26 12.57 -11.03 6.74
CA VAL A 26 11.43 -11.02 5.82
C VAL A 26 10.57 -9.77 6.04
N SER A 27 10.29 -9.42 7.29
CA SER A 27 9.55 -8.21 7.62
C SER A 27 10.29 -6.95 7.16
N LEU A 28 11.60 -6.87 7.40
CA LEU A 28 12.44 -5.74 6.96
C LEU A 28 12.44 -5.63 5.43
N PHE A 29 12.57 -6.76 4.73
CA PHE A 29 12.53 -6.79 3.27
C PHE A 29 11.18 -6.31 2.73
N ILE A 30 10.07 -6.83 3.25
CA ILE A 30 8.71 -6.41 2.88
C ILE A 30 8.52 -4.91 3.17
N PHE A 31 9.04 -4.42 4.28
CA PHE A 31 8.97 -3.00 4.64
C PHE A 31 9.73 -2.11 3.66
N LEU A 32 10.99 -2.45 3.34
CA LEU A 32 11.80 -1.71 2.37
C LEU A 32 11.19 -1.79 0.97
N PHE A 33 10.72 -2.96 0.57
CA PHE A 33 10.03 -3.17 -0.70
C PHE A 33 8.75 -2.33 -0.79
N SER A 34 7.96 -2.26 0.29
CA SER A 34 6.77 -1.41 0.38
C SER A 34 7.13 0.08 0.22
N LEU A 35 8.22 0.55 0.85
CA LEU A 35 8.68 1.94 0.73
C LEU A 35 9.17 2.28 -0.68
N LEU A 36 9.89 1.38 -1.34
CA LEU A 36 10.35 1.59 -2.72
C LEU A 36 9.16 1.59 -3.70
N THR A 37 8.27 0.62 -3.57
CA THR A 37 7.14 0.45 -4.49
C THR A 37 6.16 1.63 -4.39
N MET A 38 6.11 2.33 -3.25
CA MET A 38 5.31 3.53 -3.01
C MET A 38 5.42 4.59 -4.12
N LYS A 39 6.65 4.99 -4.45
CA LYS A 39 6.92 6.05 -5.44
C LYS A 39 6.56 5.58 -6.84
N TRP A 40 6.85 4.31 -7.13
CA TRP A 40 6.61 3.72 -8.43
C TRP A 40 5.11 3.51 -8.70
N LEU A 41 4.35 3.06 -7.69
CA LEU A 41 2.89 2.91 -7.74
C LEU A 41 2.18 4.25 -7.96
N VAL A 42 2.60 5.31 -7.24
CA VAL A 42 2.02 6.65 -7.40
C VAL A 42 2.34 7.25 -8.77
N ALA A 43 3.53 6.97 -9.30
CA ALA A 43 3.92 7.39 -10.65
C ALA A 43 3.15 6.64 -11.77
N LEU A 44 2.59 5.47 -11.48
CA LEU A 44 1.79 4.68 -12.40
C LEU A 44 0.33 5.17 -12.51
N ILE A 45 -0.12 6.07 -11.63
CA ILE A 45 -1.47 6.65 -11.69
C ILE A 45 -1.49 7.67 -12.84
N PRO A 46 -2.17 7.35 -13.98
CA PRO A 46 -2.27 8.28 -15.09
C PRO A 46 -3.06 9.52 -14.64
N GLU A 47 -2.64 10.68 -15.14
CA GLU A 47 -3.22 11.98 -14.82
C GLU A 47 -4.74 12.04 -15.07
N ASP A 48 -5.20 11.32 -16.10
CA ASP A 48 -6.61 11.29 -16.53
C ASP A 48 -7.46 10.23 -15.81
N TYR A 49 -6.96 9.60 -14.74
CA TYR A 49 -7.65 8.47 -14.08
C TYR A 49 -9.07 8.84 -13.61
N PHE A 50 -9.28 10.07 -13.14
CA PHE A 50 -10.58 10.56 -12.66
C PHE A 50 -11.47 11.15 -13.76
N ILE A 51 -10.93 11.43 -14.95
CA ILE A 51 -11.61 12.18 -16.01
C ILE A 51 -12.21 11.23 -17.06
N ASN A 52 -11.48 10.19 -17.47
CA ASN A 52 -11.88 9.35 -18.60
C ASN A 52 -12.09 7.88 -18.20
N LYS A 53 -13.33 7.40 -18.33
CA LYS A 53 -13.68 5.97 -18.24
C LYS A 53 -13.09 5.22 -19.43
N LYS A 54 -11.78 4.93 -19.42
CA LYS A 54 -11.20 3.98 -20.39
C LYS A 54 -11.66 2.58 -20.01
N VAL A 55 -12.69 2.09 -20.69
CA VAL A 55 -13.10 0.69 -20.63
C VAL A 55 -11.89 -0.14 -21.07
N SER A 56 -11.37 -0.97 -20.18
CA SER A 56 -10.16 -1.76 -20.44
C SER A 56 -10.36 -2.63 -21.68
N ARG A 57 -9.57 -2.36 -22.73
CA ARG A 57 -9.52 -3.14 -23.98
C ARG A 57 -9.02 -4.58 -23.75
N ILE A 58 -8.42 -4.87 -22.59
CA ILE A 58 -7.98 -6.21 -22.18
C ILE A 58 -9.16 -7.15 -21.84
N ARG A 59 -10.34 -6.59 -21.52
CA ARG A 59 -11.53 -7.39 -21.18
C ARG A 59 -11.96 -8.30 -22.34
N SER A 60 -11.66 -7.93 -23.59
CA SER A 60 -12.13 -8.66 -24.76
C SER A 60 -11.19 -9.77 -25.24
N THR A 61 -9.93 -9.81 -24.82
CA THR A 61 -8.94 -10.75 -25.37
C THR A 61 -8.66 -11.97 -24.49
N ASN A 62 -8.68 -11.85 -23.15
CA ASN A 62 -8.45 -12.99 -22.24
C ASN A 62 -9.17 -12.81 -20.88
N PRO A 63 -10.43 -13.24 -20.74
CA PRO A 63 -11.22 -13.02 -19.53
C PRO A 63 -10.65 -13.74 -18.29
N LEU A 64 -10.05 -14.92 -18.43
CA LEU A 64 -9.44 -15.66 -17.31
C LEU A 64 -8.22 -14.94 -16.72
N MET A 65 -7.30 -14.50 -17.60
CA MET A 65 -6.13 -13.72 -17.18
C MET A 65 -6.57 -12.41 -16.50
N TRP A 66 -7.66 -11.80 -16.99
CA TRP A 66 -8.23 -10.60 -16.39
C TRP A 66 -8.74 -10.86 -14.96
N TYR A 67 -9.46 -11.97 -14.71
CA TYR A 67 -9.91 -12.32 -13.36
C TYR A 67 -8.75 -12.59 -12.40
N ILE A 68 -7.72 -13.31 -12.83
CA ILE A 68 -6.53 -13.59 -12.01
C ILE A 68 -5.84 -12.28 -11.61
N ILE A 69 -5.60 -11.39 -12.57
CA ILE A 69 -5.01 -10.07 -12.30
C ILE A 69 -5.90 -9.26 -11.36
N LEU A 70 -7.22 -9.32 -11.52
CA LEU A 70 -8.17 -8.59 -10.67
C LEU A 70 -8.13 -9.08 -9.23
N ILE A 71 -8.11 -10.40 -9.02
CA ILE A 71 -8.00 -11.02 -7.68
C ILE A 71 -6.68 -10.62 -7.03
N ILE A 72 -5.56 -10.77 -7.73
CA ILE A 72 -4.23 -10.43 -7.20
C ILE A 72 -4.17 -8.94 -6.81
N LYS A 73 -4.64 -8.04 -7.70
CA LYS A 73 -4.67 -6.60 -7.41
C LYS A 73 -5.52 -6.27 -6.19
N ASN A 74 -6.67 -6.92 -6.04
CA ASN A 74 -7.55 -6.71 -4.89
C ASN A 74 -6.94 -7.23 -3.59
N VAL A 75 -6.32 -8.42 -3.60
CA VAL A 75 -5.63 -8.97 -2.42
C VAL A 75 -4.53 -8.04 -1.95
N ILE A 76 -3.70 -7.54 -2.88
CA ILE A 76 -2.64 -6.59 -2.55
C ILE A 76 -3.24 -5.27 -2.04
N GLY A 77 -4.24 -4.74 -2.73
CA GLY A 77 -4.87 -3.47 -2.36
C GLY A 77 -5.53 -3.50 -0.97
N TYR A 78 -6.28 -4.55 -0.65
CA TYR A 78 -6.89 -4.71 0.68
C TYR A 78 -5.85 -4.95 1.78
N SER A 79 -4.78 -5.70 1.48
CA SER A 79 -3.67 -5.90 2.42
C SER A 79 -2.98 -4.57 2.76
N LEU A 80 -2.80 -3.70 1.76
CA LEU A 80 -2.25 -2.34 1.96
C LEU A 80 -3.19 -1.46 2.78
N ILE A 81 -4.51 -1.53 2.57
CA ILE A 81 -5.48 -0.80 3.38
C ILE A 81 -5.39 -1.24 4.84
N LEU A 82 -5.43 -2.56 5.08
CA LEU A 82 -5.40 -3.10 6.44
C LEU A 82 -4.07 -2.77 7.15
N GLY A 83 -2.95 -2.96 6.46
CA GLY A 83 -1.63 -2.61 6.97
C GLY A 83 -1.49 -1.10 7.21
N GLY A 84 -2.03 -0.27 6.32
CA GLY A 84 -2.04 1.17 6.47
C GLY A 84 -2.88 1.64 7.67
N ILE A 85 -4.01 0.99 7.95
CA ILE A 85 -4.82 1.23 9.15
C ILE A 85 -4.04 0.87 10.42
N MET A 86 -3.37 -0.28 10.44
CA MET A 86 -2.50 -0.65 11.55
C MET A 86 -1.38 0.40 11.76
N MET A 87 -0.78 0.89 10.67
CA MET A 87 0.23 1.97 10.68
C MET A 87 -0.31 3.36 11.04
N LEU A 88 -1.60 3.52 11.38
CA LEU A 88 -2.09 4.74 12.03
C LEU A 88 -1.84 4.71 13.54
N VAL A 89 -1.76 3.50 14.13
CA VAL A 89 -1.43 3.28 15.54
C VAL A 89 0.05 3.00 15.71
N LEU A 90 0.66 2.26 14.78
CA LEU A 90 2.11 2.03 14.73
C LEU A 90 2.82 3.21 14.04
N PRO A 91 4.08 3.52 14.39
CA PRO A 91 4.85 4.56 13.69
C PRO A 91 5.05 4.18 12.22
N GLY A 92 4.55 5.01 11.30
CA GLY A 92 4.63 4.77 9.85
C GLY A 92 3.87 5.79 9.01
N GLN A 93 3.87 5.58 7.69
CA GLN A 93 3.22 6.47 6.70
C GLN A 93 1.70 6.23 6.53
N GLY A 94 1.06 5.47 7.44
CA GLY A 94 -0.17 4.68 7.25
C GLY A 94 -1.23 5.26 6.31
N LEU A 95 -1.53 6.55 6.41
CA LEU A 95 -2.45 7.26 5.52
C LEU A 95 -2.13 7.07 4.03
N PHE A 96 -0.87 7.19 3.64
CA PHE A 96 -0.48 7.01 2.23
C PHE A 96 -0.61 5.56 1.78
N THR A 97 -0.30 4.60 2.66
CA THR A 97 -0.46 3.17 2.37
C THR A 97 -1.94 2.84 2.11
N ILE A 98 -2.85 3.43 2.91
CA ILE A 98 -4.30 3.30 2.71
C ILE A 98 -4.71 3.88 1.35
N ILE A 99 -4.25 5.08 1.00
CA ILE A 99 -4.59 5.73 -0.29
C ILE A 99 -4.14 4.87 -1.46
N ILE A 100 -2.92 4.33 -1.42
CA ILE A 100 -2.41 3.44 -2.48
C ILE A 100 -3.21 2.15 -2.54
N GLY A 101 -3.54 1.56 -1.38
CA GLY A 101 -4.37 0.36 -1.31
C GLY A 101 -5.76 0.58 -1.91
N LEU A 102 -6.38 1.74 -1.64
CA LEU A 102 -7.65 2.14 -2.24
C LEU A 102 -7.53 2.29 -3.77
N MET A 103 -6.49 2.97 -4.27
CA MET A 103 -6.26 3.14 -5.71
C MET A 103 -6.01 1.82 -6.46
N LEU A 104 -5.37 0.85 -5.80
CA LEU A 104 -5.06 -0.46 -6.38
C LEU A 104 -6.28 -1.41 -6.37
N SER A 105 -7.14 -1.28 -5.37
CA SER A 105 -8.30 -2.14 -5.15
C SER A 105 -9.45 -1.81 -6.10
N ASN A 106 -10.13 -2.84 -6.60
CA ASN A 106 -11.38 -2.70 -7.35
C ASN A 106 -12.56 -2.99 -6.41
N TYR A 107 -13.33 -1.95 -6.08
CA TYR A 107 -14.56 -2.06 -5.29
C TYR A 107 -15.70 -1.26 -5.96
N PRO A 108 -16.97 -1.66 -5.76
CA PRO A 108 -18.11 -0.93 -6.31
C PRO A 108 -18.16 0.49 -5.74
N GLY A 109 -18.31 1.49 -6.61
CA GLY A 109 -18.35 2.90 -6.20
C GLY A 109 -16.99 3.57 -5.97
N LYS A 110 -15.87 2.92 -6.34
CA LYS A 110 -14.50 3.43 -6.12
C LYS A 110 -14.29 4.91 -6.43
N TYR A 111 -14.81 5.37 -7.56
CA TYR A 111 -14.61 6.76 -8.01
C TYR A 111 -15.25 7.80 -7.08
N SER A 112 -16.42 7.50 -6.51
CA SER A 112 -17.08 8.44 -5.59
C SER A 112 -16.30 8.58 -4.28
N ILE A 113 -15.77 7.46 -3.79
CA ILE A 113 -15.01 7.40 -2.54
C ILE A 113 -13.63 8.03 -2.74
N GLU A 114 -12.88 7.62 -3.76
CA GLU A 114 -11.57 8.17 -4.09
C GLU A 114 -11.62 9.68 -4.33
N ARG A 115 -12.64 10.17 -5.07
CA ARG A 115 -12.81 11.59 -5.32
C ARG A 115 -13.12 12.36 -4.04
N LYS A 116 -13.96 11.82 -3.13
CA LYS A 116 -14.22 12.44 -1.82
C LYS A 116 -12.96 12.49 -0.95
N PHE A 117 -12.15 11.43 -0.96
CA PHE A 117 -10.89 11.38 -0.21
C PHE A 117 -9.84 12.34 -0.78
N ILE A 118 -9.66 12.39 -2.10
CA ILE A 118 -8.70 13.30 -2.73
C ILE A 118 -9.17 14.75 -2.64
N ALA A 119 -10.48 15.02 -2.62
CA ALA A 119 -11.01 16.37 -2.42
C ALA A 119 -10.66 16.96 -1.04
N ILE A 120 -10.22 16.15 -0.07
CA ILE A 120 -9.73 16.65 1.22
C ILE A 120 -8.41 17.41 0.98
N PRO A 121 -8.32 18.71 1.33
CA PRO A 121 -7.16 19.56 1.00
C PRO A 121 -5.82 19.00 1.50
N SER A 122 -5.81 18.42 2.70
CA SER A 122 -4.62 17.80 3.30
C SER A 122 -4.15 16.57 2.53
N VAL A 123 -5.08 15.77 2.00
CA VAL A 123 -4.80 14.58 1.20
C VAL A 123 -4.28 14.99 -0.17
N LEU A 124 -4.96 15.94 -0.83
CA LEU A 124 -4.54 16.49 -2.13
C LEU A 124 -3.12 17.07 -2.08
N LYS A 125 -2.82 17.88 -1.06
CA LYS A 125 -1.50 18.50 -0.86
C LYS A 125 -0.42 17.44 -0.66
N SER A 126 -0.71 16.40 0.12
CA SER A 126 0.20 15.28 0.37
C SER A 126 0.49 14.47 -0.90
N ILE A 127 -0.55 14.18 -1.69
CA ILE A 127 -0.41 13.46 -2.97
C ILE A 127 0.37 14.30 -3.98
N ASN A 128 0.04 15.59 -4.13
CA ASN A 128 0.74 16.48 -5.05
C ASN A 128 2.21 16.71 -4.64
N TRP A 129 2.52 16.74 -3.33
CA TRP A 129 3.89 16.77 -2.84
C TRP A 129 4.67 15.51 -3.26
N LEU A 130 4.05 14.33 -3.15
CA LEU A 130 4.65 13.07 -3.55
C LEU A 130 4.85 13.01 -5.08
N ARG A 131 3.87 13.48 -5.86
CA ARG A 131 3.96 13.58 -7.33
C ARG A 131 5.06 14.54 -7.78
N LYS A 132 5.22 15.69 -7.11
CA LYS A 132 6.34 16.62 -7.33
C LYS A 132 7.69 15.97 -7.09
N LYS A 133 7.81 15.10 -6.09
CA LYS A 133 9.05 14.34 -5.79
C LYS A 133 9.34 13.23 -6.82
N SER A 134 8.41 12.95 -7.72
CA SER A 134 8.52 11.95 -8.79
C SER A 134 8.42 12.60 -10.18
N ASP A 135 8.60 13.91 -10.29
CA ASP A 135 8.53 14.69 -11.53
C ASP A 135 7.22 14.47 -12.33
N LYS A 136 6.10 14.32 -11.61
CA LYS A 136 4.77 14.18 -12.20
C LYS A 136 3.92 15.44 -11.99
N PRO A 137 3.09 15.84 -12.96
CA PRO A 137 2.15 16.96 -12.82
C PRO A 137 1.12 16.67 -11.72
N PRO A 138 0.55 17.69 -11.06
CA PRO A 138 -0.45 17.51 -10.00
C PRO A 138 -1.71 16.80 -10.53
N LEU A 139 -2.47 16.16 -9.63
CA LEU A 139 -3.74 15.56 -10.01
C LEU A 139 -4.76 16.65 -10.38
N ASN A 140 -5.42 16.49 -11.52
CA ASN A 140 -6.54 17.32 -11.94
C ASN A 140 -7.86 16.74 -11.40
N LEU A 141 -8.67 17.59 -10.76
CA LEU A 141 -9.94 17.22 -10.13
C LEU A 141 -11.18 17.80 -10.86
N ASN A 142 -10.99 18.45 -12.01
CA ASN A 142 -12.06 19.06 -12.81
C ASN A 142 -13.00 18.03 -13.44
#